data_AF-A0A5E7CA79-F1
#
_entry.id   AF-A0A5E7CA79-F1
#
_cell.length_a   1.000
_cell.length_b   1.000
_cell.length_c   1.000
_cell.angle_alpha   90.00
_cell.angle_beta   90.00
_cell.angle_gamma   90.00
#
_symmetry.space_group_name_H-M   'P 1'
#
loop_
_entity.id
_entity.type
_entity.pdbx_description
1 polymer ?
#
loop_
_entity_poly.entity_id
_entity_poly.type
_entity_poly.pdbx_seq_one_letter_code
_entity_poly.pdbx_strand_id
1 'polypeptide(L)'
;MNRLSSVAAGVLLMSAVSLSQAAQPSGCVEVSVDGYKAPDYNCLSQQMGNNPEGAAAAQKNLEAMNVPVNKRPPNQVGLATPAATSTRMGNTFGTSVKPQRPATTP
;
A
#
# COMPACT_ATOMS: atom_id res chain seq x y z
N MET A 1 62.65 3.20 16.34
CA MET A 1 61.43 2.59 16.94
C MET A 1 60.22 3.52 16.96
N ASN A 2 60.36 4.86 17.03
CA ASN A 2 59.21 5.78 17.06
C ASN A 2 58.41 5.92 15.74
N ARG A 3 59.04 5.74 14.57
CA ARG A 3 58.34 5.92 13.28
C ARG A 3 57.39 4.76 12.94
N LEU A 4 57.73 3.54 13.36
CA LEU A 4 56.89 2.34 13.18
C LEU A 4 55.63 2.41 14.06
N SER A 5 55.78 2.91 15.29
CA SER A 5 54.65 3.12 16.22
C SER A 5 53.65 4.17 15.70
N SER A 6 54.16 5.23 15.06
CA SER A 6 53.33 6.30 14.50
C SER A 6 52.53 5.87 13.26
N VAL A 7 53.07 4.95 12.45
CA VAL A 7 52.36 4.41 11.27
C VAL A 7 51.28 3.42 11.70
N ALA A 8 51.56 2.57 12.71
CA ALA A 8 50.58 1.64 13.25
C ALA A 8 49.35 2.36 13.84
N ALA A 9 49.56 3.47 14.55
CA ALA A 9 48.48 4.29 15.09
C ALA A 9 47.63 4.96 13.99
N GLY A 10 48.26 5.41 12.90
CA GLY A 10 47.56 6.04 11.77
C GLY A 10 46.67 5.07 10.99
N VAL A 11 47.12 3.81 10.80
CA VAL A 11 46.33 2.77 10.13
C VAL A 11 45.12 2.36 10.99
N LEU A 12 45.28 2.28 12.31
CA LEU A 12 44.21 1.92 13.25
C LEU A 12 43.09 2.97 13.29
N LEU A 13 43.44 4.26 13.19
CA LEU A 13 42.49 5.37 13.09
C LEU A 13 41.72 5.38 11.76
N MET A 14 42.35 5.01 10.64
CA MET A 14 41.69 4.93 9.33
C MET A 14 40.68 3.77 9.23
N SER A 15 40.94 2.64 9.88
CA SER A 15 40.00 1.51 9.92
C SER A 15 38.76 1.75 10.80
N ALA A 16 38.84 2.66 11.77
CA ALA A 16 37.72 2.95 12.68
C ALA A 16 36.62 3.81 12.04
N VAL A 17 36.92 4.55 10.97
CA VAL A 17 35.97 5.46 10.30
C VAL A 17 35.05 4.71 9.32
N SER A 18 35.43 3.51 8.88
CA SER A 18 34.69 2.75 7.84
C SER A 18 33.42 2.05 8.34
N LEU A 19 33.19 1.98 9.66
CA LEU A 19 32.03 1.31 10.25
C LEU A 19 30.89 2.23 10.70
N SER A 20 30.99 3.54 10.48
CA SER A 20 29.86 4.45 10.68
C SER A 20 28.87 4.35 9.52
N GLN A 21 28.20 3.19 9.39
CA GLN A 21 26.89 3.18 8.78
C GLN A 21 25.96 3.93 9.74
N ALA A 22 25.64 5.18 9.41
CA ALA A 22 24.63 5.93 10.11
C ALA A 22 23.35 5.09 10.10
N ALA A 23 22.98 4.53 11.26
CA ALA A 23 21.67 3.97 11.46
C ALA A 23 20.68 5.11 11.15
N GLN A 24 19.86 4.91 10.12
CA GLN A 24 18.85 5.90 9.75
C GLN A 24 18.02 6.17 11.00
N PRO A 25 17.88 7.43 11.44
CA PRO A 25 17.11 7.76 12.62
C PRO A 25 15.70 7.19 12.46
N SER A 26 15.14 6.63 13.53
CA SER A 26 13.82 5.99 13.55
C SER A 26 12.64 6.96 13.40
N GLY A 27 12.82 8.07 12.69
CA GLY A 27 11.83 9.11 12.46
C GLY A 27 12.24 10.07 11.34
N CYS A 28 11.25 10.54 10.58
CA CYS A 28 11.46 11.56 9.56
C CYS A 28 11.84 12.88 10.21
N VAL A 29 13.02 13.39 9.87
CA VAL A 29 13.50 14.68 10.39
C VAL A 29 13.01 15.78 9.45
N GLU A 30 12.33 16.78 10.00
CA GLU A 30 11.95 18.00 9.29
C GLU A 30 12.82 19.14 9.82
N VAL A 31 13.62 19.76 8.95
CA VAL A 31 14.48 20.90 9.31
C VAL A 31 13.88 22.18 8.75
N SER A 32 13.93 23.28 9.49
CA SER A 32 13.56 24.60 8.97
C SER A 32 14.79 25.49 8.87
N VAL A 33 14.98 26.11 7.70
CA VAL A 33 16.03 27.10 7.42
C VAL A 33 15.34 28.36 6.93
N ASP A 34 15.61 29.50 7.56
CA ASP A 34 15.02 30.80 7.22
C ASP A 34 13.48 30.81 7.13
N GLY A 35 12.80 30.03 7.99
CA GLY A 35 11.34 29.95 8.03
C GLY A 35 10.71 29.05 6.96
N TYR A 36 11.51 28.45 6.08
CA TYR A 36 11.04 27.43 5.13
C TYR A 36 11.29 26.04 5.70
N LYS A 37 10.31 25.14 5.53
CA LYS A 37 10.43 23.72 5.88
C LYS A 37 11.16 23.01 4.74
N ALA A 38 12.26 22.31 5.06
CA ALA A 38 12.95 21.40 4.15
C ALA A 38 12.61 19.96 4.58
N PRO A 39 11.59 19.32 3.98
CA PRO A 39 11.23 17.95 4.32
C PRO A 39 12.23 16.95 3.74
N ASP A 40 12.49 15.88 4.46
CA ASP A 40 13.20 14.72 3.93
C ASP A 40 12.27 13.93 2.99
N TYR A 41 12.46 14.11 1.68
CA TYR A 41 11.68 13.41 0.66
C TYR A 41 11.87 11.89 0.66
N ASN A 42 13.04 11.37 1.09
CA ASN A 42 13.24 9.92 1.19
C ASN A 42 12.35 9.33 2.28
N CYS A 43 12.31 9.99 3.44
CA CYS A 43 11.47 9.54 4.55
C CYS A 43 9.98 9.69 4.23
N LEU A 44 9.58 10.82 3.62
CA LEU A 44 8.20 11.02 3.17
C LEU A 44 7.78 9.94 2.15
N SER A 45 8.66 9.61 1.20
CA SER A 45 8.40 8.57 0.21
C SER A 45 8.16 7.20 0.87
N GLN A 46 8.98 6.85 1.86
CA GLN A 46 8.80 5.62 2.65
C GLN A 46 7.50 5.61 3.45
N GLN A 47 7.13 6.74 4.08
CA GLN A 47 5.88 6.86 4.83
C GLN A 47 4.63 6.78 3.93
N MET A 48 4.73 7.22 2.67
CA MET A 48 3.69 7.03 1.66
C MET A 48 3.61 5.60 1.12
N GLY A 49 4.39 4.65 1.67
CA GLY A 49 4.32 3.24 1.30
C GLY A 49 5.19 2.83 0.12
N ASN A 50 6.13 3.69 -0.33
CA ASN A 50 7.13 3.33 -1.35
C ASN A 50 8.34 2.57 -0.74
N ASN A 51 8.20 2.02 0.46
CA ASN A 51 9.20 1.11 0.99
C ASN A 51 9.10 -0.26 0.29
N PRO A 52 10.21 -1.02 0.16
CA PRO A 52 10.21 -2.30 -0.55
C PRO A 52 9.25 -3.34 0.07
N GLU A 53 9.04 -3.27 1.39
CA GLU A 53 8.12 -4.13 2.12
C GLU A 53 6.65 -3.82 1.81
N GLY A 54 6.30 -2.53 1.74
CA GLY A 54 4.97 -2.05 1.36
C GLY A 54 4.66 -2.32 -0.11
N ALA A 55 5.65 -2.17 -1.00
CA ALA A 55 5.54 -2.57 -2.40
C ALA A 55 5.27 -4.08 -2.53
N ALA A 56 5.99 -4.93 -1.80
CA ALA A 56 5.78 -6.38 -1.79
C ALA A 56 4.40 -6.76 -1.20
N ALA A 57 3.96 -6.08 -0.14
CA ALA A 57 2.64 -6.27 0.44
C ALA A 57 1.53 -5.86 -0.54
N ALA A 58 1.68 -4.71 -1.21
CA ALA A 58 0.75 -4.25 -2.24
C ALA A 58 0.65 -5.24 -3.40
N GLN A 59 1.78 -5.78 -3.86
CA GLN A 59 1.82 -6.79 -4.91
C GLN A 59 1.08 -8.07 -4.48
N LYS A 60 1.33 -8.59 -3.27
CA LYS A 60 0.60 -9.76 -2.74
C LYS A 60 -0.90 -9.50 -2.62
N ASN A 61 -1.31 -8.29 -2.22
CA ASN A 61 -2.72 -7.92 -2.18
C ASN A 61 -3.34 -7.91 -3.59
N LEU A 62 -2.63 -7.38 -4.60
CA LEU A 62 -3.09 -7.41 -5.99
C LEU A 62 -3.23 -8.85 -6.52
N GLU A 63 -2.27 -9.71 -6.22
CA GLU A 63 -2.32 -11.14 -6.57
C GLU A 63 -3.50 -11.85 -5.91
N ALA A 64 -3.78 -11.56 -4.63
CA ALA A 64 -4.93 -12.10 -3.91
C ALA A 64 -6.28 -11.61 -4.48
N MET A 65 -6.32 -10.39 -5.02
CA MET A 65 -7.51 -9.82 -5.66
C MET A 65 -7.74 -10.36 -7.08
N ASN A 66 -6.72 -10.98 -7.70
CA ASN A 66 -6.83 -11.55 -9.03
C ASN A 66 -7.48 -12.95 -9.01
N VAL A 67 -8.73 -13.02 -8.56
CA VAL A 67 -9.51 -14.26 -8.55
C VAL A 67 -9.81 -14.68 -9.99
N PRO A 68 -9.55 -15.94 -10.40
CA PRO A 68 -9.92 -16.44 -11.72
C PRO A 68 -11.42 -16.31 -12.01
N VAL A 69 -11.80 -15.99 -13.25
CA VAL A 69 -13.20 -15.69 -13.64
C VAL A 69 -14.17 -16.83 -13.27
N ASN A 70 -13.75 -18.08 -13.40
CA ASN A 70 -14.55 -19.25 -13.05
C ASN A 70 -14.81 -19.41 -11.53
N LYS A 71 -14.03 -18.73 -10.70
CA LYS A 71 -14.19 -18.69 -9.23
C LYS A 71 -14.85 -17.41 -8.75
N ARG A 72 -15.05 -16.42 -9.62
CA ARG A 72 -15.71 -15.16 -9.26
C ARG A 72 -17.20 -15.41 -9.05
N PRO A 73 -17.81 -14.81 -8.02
CA PRO A 73 -19.24 -14.90 -7.83
C PRO A 73 -19.98 -14.22 -8.99
N PRO A 74 -21.20 -14.68 -9.36
CA PRO A 74 -21.91 -14.21 -10.55
C PRO A 74 -22.14 -12.69 -10.61
N ASN A 75 -22.30 -12.02 -9.47
CA ASN A 75 -22.46 -10.57 -9.37
C ASN A 75 -21.21 -9.79 -9.80
N GLN A 76 -20.00 -10.36 -9.69
CA GLN A 76 -18.75 -9.71 -10.08
C GLN A 76 -18.44 -9.85 -11.57
N VAL A 77 -19.11 -10.78 -12.26
CA VAL A 77 -18.91 -11.06 -13.69
C VAL A 77 -20.09 -10.61 -14.57
N GLY A 78 -21.03 -9.86 -14.00
CA GLY A 78 -22.20 -9.35 -14.71
C GLY A 78 -23.25 -10.41 -15.06
N LEU A 79 -23.18 -11.58 -14.44
CA LEU A 79 -24.18 -12.63 -14.63
C LEU A 79 -25.44 -12.36 -13.78
N ALA A 80 -26.56 -12.90 -14.23
CA ALA A 80 -27.83 -12.76 -13.51
C ALA A 80 -27.74 -13.39 -12.11
N THR A 81 -28.23 -12.66 -11.11
CA THR A 81 -28.33 -13.16 -9.73
C THR A 81 -29.77 -13.15 -9.24
N PRO A 82 -30.13 -14.07 -8.32
CA PRO A 82 -31.44 -14.06 -7.68
C PRO A 82 -31.73 -12.72 -7.00
N ALA A 83 -30.75 -12.12 -6.33
CA ALA A 83 -30.88 -10.83 -5.67
C ALA A 83 -31.16 -9.68 -6.67
N ALA A 84 -30.42 -9.61 -7.79
CA ALA A 84 -30.69 -8.59 -8.81
C ALA A 84 -32.09 -8.77 -9.44
N THR A 85 -32.52 -10.03 -9.60
CA THR A 85 -33.85 -10.34 -10.12
C THR A 85 -34.94 -9.97 -9.11
N SER A 86 -34.74 -10.25 -7.82
CA SER A 86 -35.70 -9.87 -6.78
C SER A 86 -35.85 -8.36 -6.67
N THR A 87 -34.76 -7.59 -6.82
CA THR A 87 -34.83 -6.12 -6.87
C THR A 87 -35.65 -5.62 -8.07
N ARG A 88 -35.49 -6.23 -9.26
CA ARG A 88 -36.27 -5.85 -10.45
C ARG A 88 -37.74 -6.21 -10.33
N MET A 89 -38.05 -7.36 -9.72
CA MET A 89 -39.42 -7.85 -9.63
C MET A 89 -40.17 -7.24 -8.43
N GLY A 90 -39.48 -6.87 -7.37
CA GLY A 90 -40.09 -6.42 -6.12
C GLY A 90 -40.93 -7.54 -5.50
N ASN A 91 -42.11 -7.18 -5.00
CA ASN A 91 -43.01 -8.11 -4.33
C ASN A 91 -43.58 -9.21 -5.24
N THR A 92 -43.37 -9.12 -6.56
CA THR A 92 -43.82 -10.12 -7.53
C THR A 92 -42.76 -11.18 -7.85
N PHE A 93 -41.61 -11.14 -7.17
CA PHE A 93 -40.56 -12.14 -7.34
C PHE A 93 -41.06 -13.54 -6.98
N GLY A 94 -40.94 -14.49 -7.92
CA GLY A 94 -41.38 -15.88 -7.75
C GLY A 94 -42.88 -16.12 -7.96
N THR A 95 -43.70 -15.08 -8.14
CA THR A 95 -45.16 -15.20 -8.30
C THR A 95 -45.69 -14.64 -9.62
N SER A 96 -44.93 -13.79 -10.30
CA SER A 96 -45.30 -13.21 -11.60
C SER A 96 -44.10 -13.13 -12.55
N VAL A 97 -44.39 -13.05 -13.84
CA VAL A 97 -43.42 -12.72 -14.90
C VAL A 97 -43.28 -11.21 -15.14
N LYS A 98 -44.14 -10.40 -14.49
CA LYS A 98 -44.12 -8.94 -14.61
C LYS A 98 -43.60 -8.29 -13.32
N PRO A 99 -42.70 -7.30 -13.42
CA PRO A 99 -42.27 -6.49 -12.29
C PRO A 99 -43.42 -5.80 -11.56
N GLN A 100 -43.25 -5.55 -10.25
CA GLN A 100 -44.13 -4.67 -9.50
C GLN A 100 -44.15 -3.27 -10.14
N ARG A 101 -45.34 -2.82 -10.53
CA ARG A 101 -45.60 -1.44 -10.95
C ARG A 101 -46.38 -0.72 -9.85
N PRO A 102 -46.08 0.55 -9.55
CA PRO A 102 -46.96 1.36 -8.70
C PRO A 102 -48.38 1.38 -9.26
N ALA A 103 -49.38 1.35 -8.37
CA ALA A 103 -50.76 1.54 -8.79
C ALA A 103 -50.89 2.92 -9.45
N THR A 104 -51.52 2.98 -10.61
CA THR A 104 -51.99 4.25 -11.16
C THR A 104 -53.10 4.75 -10.25
N THR A 105 -52.83 5.83 -9.52
CA THR A 105 -53.85 6.55 -8.74
C THR A 105 -54.99 6.97 -9.66
N PRO A 106 -56.25 6.87 -9.20
CA PRO A 106 -57.43 7.28 -9.97
C PRO A 106 -57.44 8.79 -10.24
#